data_AF-A0A840R1B7-F1
#
_entry.id   AF-A0A840R1B7-F1
#
_cell.length_a   1.000
_cell.length_b   1.000
_cell.length_c   1.000
_cell.angle_alpha   90.00
_cell.angle_beta   90.00
_cell.angle_gamma   90.00
#
_symmetry.space_group_name_H-M   'P 1'
#
loop_
_entity.id
_entity.type
_entity.pdbx_description
1 polymer ?
#
loop_
_entity_poly.entity_id
_entity_poly.type
_entity_poly.pdbx_seq_one_letter_code
_entity_poly.pdbx_strand_id
1 'polypeptide(L)'
;MTLSSSFECWRVLNQPTNSWGLAWFLAAELCRRFYSSHGLVPWVIERGGLGYYGIEINHVRCGVHSGALEPLGRFTAGGNVENWRRGGPGDHGLNLMDECLRGAETAALVHAAVAYFELPPIPLTSHISCRHKRWGDSYVLCFEVAAYLAMQYEGRSLAIWNHPFRVNAKLNELDAKASMPEHLGGFLFVRDGREILLAGDGRVLDGSGSNLWLDYMMGQSVSALAQSIERRLAG
;
A
#
# COMPACT_ATOMS: atom_id res chain seq x y z
N MET A 1 5.92 -11.63 -12.96
CA MET A 1 4.70 -10.86 -13.29
C MET A 1 4.77 -9.51 -12.57
N THR A 2 4.37 -8.42 -13.22
CA THR A 2 4.34 -7.06 -12.63
C THR A 2 3.03 -6.79 -11.90
N LEU A 3 2.97 -5.73 -11.09
CA LEU A 3 1.72 -5.33 -10.44
C LEU A 3 0.63 -4.99 -11.46
N SER A 4 0.95 -4.24 -12.52
CA SER A 4 -0.02 -3.87 -13.57
C SER A 4 -0.58 -5.09 -14.31
N SER A 5 0.27 -6.07 -14.64
CA SER A 5 -0.23 -7.32 -15.28
C SER A 5 -1.08 -8.16 -14.33
N SER A 6 -0.78 -8.14 -13.03
CA SER A 6 -1.64 -8.74 -11.99
C SER A 6 -3.00 -8.04 -11.90
N PHE A 7 -3.01 -6.70 -11.94
CA PHE A 7 -4.24 -5.91 -11.91
C PHE A 7 -5.12 -6.17 -13.14
N GLU A 8 -4.54 -6.23 -14.34
CA GLU A 8 -5.31 -6.56 -15.56
C GLU A 8 -5.92 -7.97 -15.49
N CYS A 9 -5.14 -8.95 -15.01
CA CYS A 9 -5.64 -10.30 -14.79
C CYS A 9 -6.80 -10.30 -13.78
N TRP A 10 -6.61 -9.61 -12.65
CA TRP A 10 -7.64 -9.45 -11.63
C TRP A 10 -8.92 -8.80 -12.17
N ARG A 11 -8.77 -7.73 -12.97
CA ARG A 11 -9.87 -6.95 -13.56
C ARG A 11 -10.74 -7.80 -14.48
N VAL A 12 -10.14 -8.73 -15.22
CA VAL A 12 -10.84 -9.63 -16.13
C VAL A 12 -11.53 -10.78 -15.38
N LEU A 13 -10.90 -11.31 -14.33
CA LEU A 13 -11.34 -12.54 -13.67
C LEU A 13 -12.36 -12.34 -12.55
N ASN A 14 -12.38 -11.17 -11.90
CA ASN A 14 -13.25 -10.91 -10.76
C ASN A 14 -14.42 -10.01 -11.18
N GLN A 15 -15.63 -10.29 -10.68
CA GLN A 15 -16.74 -9.33 -10.76
C GLN A 15 -16.47 -8.20 -9.75
N PRO A 16 -16.24 -6.95 -10.19
CA PRO A 16 -15.74 -5.87 -9.33
C PRO A 16 -16.73 -5.28 -8.31
N THR A 17 -17.92 -5.85 -8.12
CA THR A 17 -18.87 -5.31 -7.15
C THR A 17 -18.34 -5.59 -5.73
N ASN A 18 -17.93 -4.53 -5.03
CA ASN A 18 -17.28 -4.55 -3.70
C ASN A 18 -15.88 -5.18 -3.66
N SER A 19 -15.10 -5.02 -4.74
CA SER A 19 -13.76 -5.61 -4.80
C SER A 19 -12.63 -4.63 -4.43
N TRP A 20 -11.68 -5.12 -3.65
CA TRP A 20 -10.59 -4.37 -3.03
C TRP A 20 -9.38 -4.21 -3.94
N GLY A 21 -9.26 -5.01 -5.02
CA GLY A 21 -8.10 -4.97 -5.90
C GLY A 21 -7.85 -3.61 -6.55
N LEU A 22 -8.90 -2.86 -6.93
CA LEU A 22 -8.74 -1.50 -7.47
C LEU A 22 -8.13 -0.55 -6.42
N ALA A 23 -8.59 -0.61 -5.17
CA ALA A 23 -8.06 0.22 -4.09
C ALA A 23 -6.57 -0.05 -3.83
N TRP A 24 -6.19 -1.34 -3.74
CA TRP A 24 -4.81 -1.76 -3.55
C TRP A 24 -3.91 -1.35 -4.72
N PHE A 25 -4.38 -1.54 -5.95
CA PHE A 25 -3.65 -1.15 -7.15
C PHE A 25 -3.41 0.37 -7.20
N LEU A 26 -4.46 1.19 -7.02
CA LEU A 26 -4.35 2.65 -7.04
C LEU A 26 -3.49 3.18 -5.88
N ALA A 27 -3.60 2.58 -4.70
CA ALA A 27 -2.76 2.92 -3.56
C ALA A 27 -1.28 2.62 -3.81
N ALA A 28 -0.97 1.48 -4.43
CA ALA A 28 0.39 1.13 -4.80
C ALA A 28 0.96 2.08 -5.88
N GLU A 29 0.16 2.44 -6.89
CA GLU A 29 0.54 3.44 -7.89
C GLU A 29 0.81 4.82 -7.26
N LEU A 30 -0.02 5.26 -6.31
CA LEU A 30 0.23 6.49 -5.57
C LEU A 30 1.49 6.40 -4.72
N CYS A 31 1.69 5.30 -3.99
CA CYS A 31 2.89 5.10 -3.17
C CYS A 31 4.15 5.18 -4.05
N ARG A 32 4.16 4.45 -5.17
CA ARG A 32 5.28 4.40 -6.11
C ARG A 32 5.65 5.77 -6.68
N ARG A 33 4.65 6.62 -6.97
CA ARG A 33 4.86 7.97 -7.52
C ARG A 33 5.21 9.01 -6.45
N PHE A 34 4.56 8.94 -5.29
CA PHE A 34 4.52 10.05 -4.35
C PHE A 34 5.21 9.81 -3.01
N TYR A 35 5.67 8.60 -2.71
CA TYR A 35 6.41 8.33 -1.47
C TYR A 35 7.70 9.16 -1.41
N SER A 36 8.60 8.98 -2.38
CA SER A 36 9.93 9.63 -2.38
C SER A 36 9.89 11.12 -2.73
N SER A 37 8.79 11.59 -3.32
CA SER A 37 8.59 13.01 -3.63
C SER A 37 7.81 13.72 -2.53
N HIS A 38 6.57 13.32 -2.25
CA HIS A 38 5.66 14.04 -1.36
C HIS A 38 5.55 13.41 0.03
N GLY A 39 6.22 12.29 0.27
CA GLY A 39 6.10 11.54 1.52
C GLY A 39 4.72 10.94 1.69
N LEU A 40 4.03 10.57 0.60
CA LEU A 40 2.71 9.95 0.71
C LEU A 40 2.83 8.46 1.00
N VAL A 41 2.16 8.02 2.07
CA VAL A 41 2.16 6.65 2.53
C VAL A 41 0.72 6.13 2.67
N PRO A 42 0.35 5.07 1.92
CA PRO A 42 -0.94 4.42 2.11
C PRO A 42 -0.95 3.58 3.40
N TRP A 43 -2.02 3.67 4.20
CA TRP A 43 -2.27 2.81 5.35
C TRP A 43 -3.63 2.13 5.25
N VAL A 44 -3.66 0.81 5.45
CA VAL A 44 -4.90 0.05 5.56
C VAL A 44 -5.62 0.46 6.84
N ILE A 45 -6.85 0.95 6.70
CA ILE A 45 -7.68 1.40 7.81
C ILE A 45 -8.96 0.58 7.93
N GLU A 46 -9.35 0.33 9.16
CA GLU A 46 -10.63 -0.24 9.55
C GLU A 46 -11.19 0.61 10.70
N ARG A 47 -12.25 1.36 10.44
CA ARG A 47 -12.94 2.17 11.46
C ARG A 47 -14.34 1.62 11.67
N GLY A 48 -14.41 0.55 12.45
CA GLY A 48 -15.64 -0.22 12.71
C GLY A 48 -16.83 0.61 13.23
N GLY A 49 -16.61 1.70 13.96
CA GLY A 49 -17.68 2.58 14.45
C GLY A 49 -18.34 3.46 13.40
N LEU A 50 -17.73 3.61 12.22
CA LEU A 50 -18.24 4.39 11.10
C LEU A 50 -18.50 3.54 9.85
N GLY A 51 -18.30 2.21 9.94
CA GLY A 51 -18.45 1.28 8.81
C GLY A 51 -17.44 1.51 7.67
N TYR A 52 -16.27 2.09 7.96
CA TYR A 52 -15.29 2.43 6.94
C TYR A 52 -14.13 1.45 6.87
N TYR A 53 -13.85 1.00 5.64
CA TYR A 53 -12.77 0.09 5.30
C TYR A 53 -12.09 0.62 4.03
N GLY A 54 -10.77 0.61 3.97
CA GLY A 54 -10.04 1.09 2.80
C GLY A 54 -8.57 1.39 3.08
N ILE A 55 -7.99 2.22 2.21
CA ILE A 55 -6.58 2.62 2.26
C ILE A 55 -6.51 4.14 2.33
N GLU A 56 -6.13 4.66 3.49
CA GLU A 56 -5.96 6.10 3.76
C GLU A 56 -4.60 6.58 3.28
N ILE A 57 -4.57 7.70 2.56
CA ILE A 57 -3.35 8.31 2.03
C ILE A 57 -2.84 9.33 3.03
N ASN A 58 -1.77 8.96 3.72
CA ASN A 58 -1.17 9.72 4.82
C ASN A 58 0.13 10.39 4.38
N HIS A 59 0.63 11.28 5.23
CA HIS A 59 1.99 11.80 5.12
C HIS A 59 2.94 11.03 6.04
N VAL A 60 4.12 10.67 5.54
CA VAL A 60 5.24 10.18 6.34
C VAL A 60 5.62 11.26 7.33
N ARG A 61 5.60 10.93 8.61
CA ARG A 61 6.06 11.83 9.67
C ARG A 61 7.56 12.04 9.50
N CYS A 62 7.98 13.30 9.34
CA CYS A 62 9.39 13.68 9.24
C CYS A 62 9.66 14.72 10.32
N GLY A 63 10.80 14.64 11.02
CA GLY A 63 11.17 15.63 12.04
C GLY A 63 11.25 17.08 11.54
N VAL A 64 11.37 17.29 10.22
CA VAL A 64 11.34 18.60 9.57
C VAL A 64 9.91 19.13 9.36
N HIS A 65 8.94 18.22 9.20
CA HIS A 65 7.51 18.52 9.08
C HIS A 65 6.81 17.97 10.33
N SER A 66 7.06 18.62 11.47
CA SER A 66 6.64 18.16 12.81
C SER A 66 5.13 18.28 13.09
N GLY A 67 4.32 18.70 12.10
CA GLY A 67 2.86 18.67 12.19
C GLY A 67 2.31 17.33 11.73
N ALA A 68 1.32 16.79 12.45
CA ALA A 68 0.44 15.80 11.87
C ALA A 68 -0.33 16.47 10.73
N LEU A 69 0.14 16.26 9.50
CA LEU A 69 -0.63 16.65 8.33
C LEU A 69 -1.88 15.78 8.31
N GLU A 70 -3.02 16.44 8.11
CA GLU A 70 -4.25 15.71 7.85
C GLU A 70 -4.02 14.77 6.67
N PRO A 71 -4.55 13.53 6.73
CA PRO A 71 -4.57 12.65 5.58
C PRO A 71 -5.15 13.36 4.34
N LEU A 72 -4.74 12.96 3.13
CA LEU A 72 -5.20 13.60 1.88
C LEU A 72 -6.59 13.13 1.45
N GLY A 73 -6.82 11.83 1.60
CA GLY A 73 -8.06 11.16 1.27
C GLY A 73 -7.88 9.66 1.45
N ARG A 74 -8.79 8.88 0.89
CA ARG A 74 -8.69 7.41 0.91
C ARG A 74 -9.18 6.80 -0.38
N PHE A 75 -8.74 5.59 -0.63
CA PHE A 75 -9.48 4.64 -1.46
C PHE A 75 -10.37 3.81 -0.54
N THR A 76 -11.66 3.80 -0.82
CA THR A 76 -12.62 2.92 -0.14
C THR A 76 -12.36 1.46 -0.51
N ALA A 77 -12.92 0.52 0.27
CA ALA A 77 -12.91 -0.90 -0.05
C ALA A 77 -13.41 -1.21 -1.48
N GLY A 78 -14.37 -0.44 -2.01
CA GLY A 78 -14.86 -0.58 -3.38
C GLY A 78 -13.99 0.12 -4.44
N GLY A 79 -12.79 0.58 -4.11
CA GLY A 79 -11.89 1.25 -5.06
C GLY A 79 -12.24 2.69 -5.41
N ASN A 80 -13.35 3.24 -4.89
CA ASN A 80 -13.68 4.66 -5.06
C ASN A 80 -12.74 5.54 -4.25
N VAL A 81 -12.39 6.68 -4.82
CA VAL A 81 -11.56 7.70 -4.17
C VAL A 81 -12.43 8.71 -3.42
N GLU A 82 -11.99 9.09 -2.22
CA GLU A 82 -12.54 10.19 -1.44
C GLU A 82 -11.38 11.15 -1.10
N ASN A 83 -11.58 12.46 -1.27
CA ASN A 83 -10.57 13.49 -0.95
C ASN A 83 -11.15 14.46 0.08
N TRP A 84 -10.47 14.61 1.22
CA TRP A 84 -10.93 15.46 2.33
C TRP A 84 -10.86 16.97 2.04
N ARG A 85 -10.11 17.39 1.02
CA ARG A 85 -10.05 18.80 0.57
C ARG A 85 -11.23 19.19 -0.32
N ARG A 86 -11.76 18.24 -1.09
CA ARG A 86 -12.88 18.47 -2.03
C ARG A 86 -14.25 18.09 -1.45
N GLY A 87 -14.27 17.23 -0.43
CA GLY A 87 -15.50 16.78 0.23
C GLY A 87 -15.24 16.07 1.56
N GLY A 88 -16.31 15.53 2.16
CA GLY A 88 -16.25 14.76 3.40
C GLY A 88 -16.26 13.23 3.15
N PRO A 89 -16.25 12.41 4.22
CA PRO A 89 -16.41 10.96 4.10
C PRO A 89 -17.67 10.59 3.29
N GLY A 90 -17.51 9.73 2.29
CA GLY A 90 -18.58 9.30 1.38
C GLY A 90 -18.73 10.11 0.08
N ASP A 91 -17.87 11.09 -0.17
CA ASP A 91 -17.81 11.80 -1.46
C ASP A 91 -17.07 10.97 -2.52
N HIS A 92 -17.83 10.18 -3.30
CA HIS A 92 -17.32 9.31 -4.38
C HIS A 92 -17.27 10.02 -5.74
N GLY A 93 -16.91 11.30 -5.80
CA GLY A 93 -17.06 12.16 -6.99
C GLY A 93 -16.46 11.68 -8.32
N LEU A 94 -15.65 10.61 -8.35
CA LEU A 94 -15.09 10.03 -9.58
C LEU A 94 -15.60 8.65 -9.99
N ASN A 95 -16.42 7.96 -9.17
CA ASN A 95 -16.97 6.62 -9.48
C ASN A 95 -15.96 5.67 -10.19
N LEU A 96 -14.71 5.62 -9.71
CA LEU A 96 -13.60 4.93 -10.41
C LEU A 96 -13.86 3.45 -10.64
N MET A 97 -14.64 2.81 -9.78
CA MET A 97 -15.02 1.42 -9.97
C MET A 97 -15.91 1.24 -11.21
N ASP A 98 -16.87 2.14 -11.44
CA ASP A 98 -17.74 2.08 -12.62
C ASP A 98 -16.96 2.28 -13.91
N GLU A 99 -15.98 3.19 -13.90
CA GLU A 99 -15.08 3.39 -15.03
C GLU A 99 -14.19 2.15 -15.28
N CYS A 100 -13.67 1.55 -14.21
CA CYS A 100 -12.91 0.30 -14.29
C CYS A 100 -13.75 -0.84 -14.91
N LEU A 101 -15.01 -0.97 -14.47
CA LEU A 101 -16.00 -1.93 -14.96
C LEU A 101 -16.35 -1.73 -16.44
N ARG A 102 -16.39 -0.47 -16.91
CA ARG A 102 -16.61 -0.14 -18.33
C ARG A 102 -15.38 -0.38 -19.20
N GLY A 103 -14.28 -0.85 -18.62
CA GLY A 103 -13.06 -1.16 -19.36
C GLY A 103 -12.15 0.05 -19.58
N ALA A 104 -12.27 1.11 -18.78
CA ALA A 104 -11.35 2.25 -18.87
C ALA A 104 -9.89 1.79 -18.76
N GLU A 105 -9.00 2.48 -19.49
CA GLU A 105 -7.58 2.14 -19.46
C GLU A 105 -6.99 2.36 -18.07
N THR A 106 -6.13 1.44 -17.64
CA THR A 106 -5.44 1.51 -16.34
C THR A 106 -4.73 2.84 -16.12
N ALA A 107 -4.08 3.39 -17.15
CA ALA A 107 -3.43 4.69 -17.06
C ALA A 107 -4.42 5.83 -16.78
N ALA A 108 -5.61 5.78 -17.39
CA ALA A 108 -6.66 6.78 -17.20
C ALA A 108 -7.23 6.73 -15.77
N LEU A 109 -7.47 5.52 -15.23
CA LEU A 109 -7.91 5.35 -13.84
C LEU A 109 -6.89 5.93 -12.85
N VAL A 110 -5.60 5.67 -13.06
CA VAL A 110 -4.53 6.23 -12.22
C VAL A 110 -4.48 7.75 -12.34
N HIS A 111 -4.54 8.31 -13.56
CA HIS A 111 -4.54 9.76 -13.75
C HIS A 111 -5.74 10.44 -13.10
N ALA A 112 -6.93 9.87 -13.24
CA ALA A 112 -8.14 10.39 -12.59
C ALA A 112 -8.00 10.40 -11.08
N ALA A 113 -7.53 9.31 -10.47
CA ALA A 113 -7.27 9.22 -9.03
C ALA A 113 -6.25 10.27 -8.56
N VAL A 114 -5.10 10.37 -9.24
CA VAL A 114 -4.04 11.35 -8.91
C VAL A 114 -4.57 12.78 -8.98
N ALA A 115 -5.29 13.12 -10.04
CA ALA A 115 -5.89 14.45 -10.20
C ALA A 115 -6.94 14.74 -9.12
N TYR A 116 -7.70 13.73 -8.68
CA TYR A 116 -8.68 13.90 -7.60
C TYR A 116 -8.04 14.26 -6.28
N PHE A 117 -6.89 13.66 -5.95
CA PHE A 117 -6.09 14.03 -4.78
C PHE A 117 -5.38 15.38 -4.92
N GLU A 118 -5.58 16.09 -6.04
CA GLU A 118 -4.93 17.37 -6.36
C GLU A 118 -3.41 17.26 -6.42
N LEU A 119 -2.92 16.08 -6.79
CA LEU A 119 -1.50 15.82 -6.97
C LEU A 119 -1.09 16.10 -8.42
N PRO A 120 0.14 16.57 -8.66
CA PRO A 120 0.62 16.77 -10.02
C PRO A 120 0.76 15.41 -10.73
N PRO A 121 0.47 15.30 -12.05
CA PRO A 121 0.56 14.02 -12.78
C PRO A 121 1.95 13.36 -12.68
N ILE A 122 2.98 14.20 -12.62
CA ILE A 122 4.38 13.82 -12.41
C ILE A 122 4.86 14.62 -11.19
N PRO A 123 5.50 13.98 -10.20
CA PRO A 123 6.05 14.70 -9.06
C PRO A 123 7.06 15.75 -9.49
N LEU A 124 6.86 17.01 -9.05
CA LEU A 124 7.69 18.15 -9.47
C LEU A 124 9.01 18.26 -8.70
N THR A 125 9.09 17.64 -7.52
CA THR A 125 10.25 17.70 -6.62
C THR A 125 10.57 16.32 -6.05
N SER A 126 11.79 15.86 -6.26
CA SER A 126 12.34 14.68 -5.58
C SER A 126 13.02 15.13 -4.29
N HIS A 127 12.51 14.68 -3.15
CA HIS A 127 13.15 14.92 -1.86
C HIS A 127 14.12 13.78 -1.53
N ILE A 128 14.84 13.27 -2.53
CA ILE A 128 15.82 12.17 -2.38
C ILE A 128 16.94 12.50 -1.39
N SER A 129 17.18 13.79 -1.13
CA SER A 129 18.12 14.28 -0.11
C SER A 129 17.63 14.05 1.33
N CYS A 130 16.33 13.81 1.56
CA CYS A 130 15.81 13.42 2.85
C CYS A 130 16.09 11.92 3.08
N ARG A 131 16.88 11.56 4.11
CA ARG A 131 17.27 10.17 4.41
C ARG A 131 16.08 9.20 4.49
N HIS A 132 14.99 9.60 5.13
CA HIS A 132 13.73 8.85 5.21
C HIS A 132 13.11 8.51 3.85
N LYS A 133 13.32 9.36 2.83
CA LYS A 133 12.82 9.14 1.47
C LYS A 133 13.83 8.37 0.61
N ARG A 134 15.11 8.35 0.99
CA ARG A 134 16.19 7.58 0.34
C ARG A 134 16.04 6.06 0.52
N TRP A 135 15.41 5.60 1.60
CA TRP A 135 15.10 4.18 1.80
C TRP A 135 13.65 3.82 1.41
N GLY A 136 12.89 4.79 0.89
CA GLY A 136 11.49 4.65 0.53
C GLY A 136 11.20 3.59 -0.52
N ASP A 137 12.15 3.33 -1.42
CA ASP A 137 11.96 2.36 -2.51
C ASP A 137 11.73 0.93 -1.98
N SER A 138 12.38 0.58 -0.86
CA SER A 138 12.15 -0.70 -0.19
C SER A 138 10.75 -0.80 0.41
N TYR A 139 10.21 0.29 0.97
CA TYR A 139 8.85 0.34 1.47
C TYR A 139 7.84 0.27 0.32
N VAL A 140 8.10 1.00 -0.77
CA VAL A 140 7.29 0.96 -2.00
C VAL A 140 7.21 -0.47 -2.51
N LEU A 141 8.34 -1.18 -2.61
CA LEU A 141 8.36 -2.60 -2.99
C LEU A 141 7.52 -3.47 -2.04
N CYS A 142 7.67 -3.28 -0.73
CA CYS A 142 6.88 -4.04 0.25
C CYS A 142 5.37 -3.80 0.07
N PHE A 143 4.98 -2.55 -0.19
CA PHE A 143 3.58 -2.20 -0.48
C PHE A 143 3.11 -2.80 -1.82
N GLU A 144 3.95 -2.82 -2.85
CA GLU A 144 3.64 -3.48 -4.13
C GLU A 144 3.44 -5.00 -3.96
N VAL A 145 4.28 -5.67 -3.16
CA VAL A 145 4.10 -7.08 -2.82
C VAL A 145 2.79 -7.31 -2.05
N ALA A 146 2.47 -6.43 -1.09
CA ALA A 146 1.20 -6.47 -0.38
C ALA A 146 -0.01 -6.29 -1.31
N ALA A 147 0.03 -5.31 -2.21
CA ALA A 147 -1.01 -5.06 -3.20
C ALA A 147 -1.18 -6.25 -4.16
N TYR A 148 -0.07 -6.85 -4.60
CA TYR A 148 -0.09 -8.06 -5.42
C TYR A 148 -0.82 -9.20 -4.70
N LEU A 149 -0.45 -9.48 -3.44
CA LEU A 149 -1.09 -10.52 -2.63
C LEU A 149 -2.57 -10.22 -2.37
N ALA A 150 -2.93 -8.97 -2.06
CA ALA A 150 -4.31 -8.56 -1.83
C ALA A 150 -5.20 -8.87 -3.03
N MET A 151 -4.73 -8.58 -4.26
CA MET A 151 -5.46 -8.90 -5.48
C MET A 151 -5.59 -10.42 -5.72
N GLN A 152 -4.55 -11.20 -5.42
CA GLN A 152 -4.59 -12.66 -5.59
C GLN A 152 -5.49 -13.37 -4.57
N TYR A 153 -5.69 -12.75 -3.41
CA TYR A 153 -6.44 -13.28 -2.28
C TYR A 153 -7.77 -12.56 -2.02
N GLU A 154 -8.24 -11.78 -2.99
CA GLU A 154 -9.57 -11.16 -2.98
C GLU A 154 -10.64 -12.19 -2.58
N GLY A 155 -11.42 -11.88 -1.53
CA GLY A 155 -12.47 -12.77 -1.02
C GLY A 155 -11.97 -14.04 -0.30
N ARG A 156 -10.68 -14.13 0.04
CA ARG A 156 -10.06 -15.27 0.74
C ARG A 156 -9.49 -14.85 2.10
N SER A 157 -8.99 -15.82 2.88
CA SER A 157 -8.54 -15.66 4.28
C SER A 157 -7.18 -14.96 4.47
N LEU A 158 -6.81 -13.98 3.63
CA LEU A 158 -5.59 -13.18 3.83
C LEU A 158 -5.94 -11.77 4.31
N ALA A 159 -5.48 -11.42 5.51
CA ALA A 159 -5.50 -10.04 6.01
C ALA A 159 -4.11 -9.42 5.90
N ILE A 160 -4.04 -8.16 5.45
CA ILE A 160 -2.80 -7.39 5.33
C ILE A 160 -2.97 -6.05 6.04
N TRP A 161 -2.05 -5.73 6.94
CA TRP A 161 -2.07 -4.50 7.72
C TRP A 161 -0.74 -3.79 7.67
N ASN A 162 -0.75 -2.47 7.51
CA ASN A 162 0.46 -1.65 7.60
C ASN A 162 0.26 -0.35 8.38
N HIS A 163 -0.93 -0.14 8.96
CA HIS A 163 -1.19 1.01 9.81
C HIS A 163 -0.43 0.87 11.14
N PRO A 164 0.24 1.93 11.65
CA PRO A 164 1.05 1.88 12.86
C PRO A 164 0.35 1.27 14.08
N PHE A 165 -0.94 1.56 14.26
CA PHE A 165 -1.78 0.97 15.32
C PHE A 165 -1.80 -0.57 15.32
N ARG A 166 -1.75 -1.21 14.15
CA ARG A 166 -1.79 -2.68 14.00
C ARG A 166 -0.41 -3.32 14.09
N VAL A 167 0.65 -2.62 13.68
CA VAL A 167 1.98 -3.21 13.45
C VAL A 167 3.03 -2.83 14.50
N ASN A 168 2.93 -1.65 15.15
CA ASN A 168 4.02 -1.14 16.00
C ASN A 168 4.32 -2.02 17.21
N ALA A 169 3.30 -2.62 17.83
CA ALA A 169 3.52 -3.51 18.98
C ALA A 169 4.43 -4.69 18.60
N LYS A 170 4.13 -5.35 17.46
CA LYS A 170 4.93 -6.47 16.95
C LYS A 170 6.29 -6.03 16.42
N LEU A 171 6.39 -4.86 15.79
CA LEU A 171 7.67 -4.31 15.38
C LEU A 171 8.59 -4.07 16.58
N ASN A 172 8.09 -3.47 17.66
CA ASN A 172 8.87 -3.24 18.87
C ASN A 172 9.34 -4.54 19.54
N GLU A 173 8.60 -5.63 19.36
CA GLU A 173 8.94 -6.95 19.87
C GLU A 173 9.99 -7.67 18.99
N LEU A 174 9.83 -7.62 17.67
CA LEU A 174 10.56 -8.48 16.72
C LEU A 174 11.66 -7.77 15.92
N ASP A 175 11.60 -6.45 15.79
CA ASP A 175 12.59 -5.68 15.04
C ASP A 175 13.54 -4.93 15.97
N ALA A 176 14.81 -5.36 15.99
CA ALA A 176 15.88 -4.65 16.68
C ALA A 176 16.05 -3.18 16.24
N LYS A 177 15.51 -2.80 15.06
CA LYS A 177 15.55 -1.44 14.52
C LYS A 177 14.27 -0.62 14.78
N ALA A 178 13.25 -1.16 15.47
CA ALA A 178 11.95 -0.49 15.62
C ALA A 178 12.03 0.91 16.26
N SER A 179 13.02 1.13 17.13
CA SER A 179 13.26 2.41 17.81
C SER A 179 14.04 3.43 16.97
N MET A 180 14.50 3.06 15.77
CA MET A 180 15.19 3.99 14.89
C MET A 180 14.23 5.12 14.48
N PRO A 181 14.62 6.41 14.62
CA PRO A 181 13.79 7.53 14.21
C PRO A 181 13.32 7.45 12.75
N GLU A 182 14.13 6.82 11.90
CA GLU A 182 13.88 6.69 10.47
C GLU A 182 13.25 5.33 10.07
N HIS A 183 12.68 4.59 11.02
CA HIS A 183 12.07 3.29 10.74
C HIS A 183 10.88 3.42 9.78
N LEU A 184 10.87 2.64 8.70
CA LEU A 184 9.89 2.74 7.61
C LEU A 184 8.51 2.13 7.94
N GLY A 185 8.32 1.65 9.17
CA GLY A 185 7.13 0.89 9.56
C GLY A 185 7.22 -0.56 9.11
N GLY A 186 6.07 -1.22 8.94
CA GLY A 186 6.04 -2.62 8.55
C GLY A 186 4.68 -3.09 8.09
N PHE A 187 4.65 -4.34 7.63
CA PHE A 187 3.49 -5.01 7.06
C PHE A 187 3.27 -6.32 7.81
N LEU A 188 2.08 -6.50 8.35
CA LEU A 188 1.62 -7.72 8.98
C LEU A 188 0.70 -8.46 8.00
N PHE A 189 1.09 -9.67 7.64
CA PHE A 189 0.28 -10.60 6.86
C PHE A 189 -0.26 -11.67 7.80
N VAL A 190 -1.57 -11.91 7.77
CA VAL A 190 -2.24 -12.91 8.61
C VAL A 190 -3.11 -13.81 7.76
N ARG A 191 -2.92 -15.12 7.88
CA ARG A 191 -3.74 -16.13 7.20
C ARG A 191 -3.84 -17.39 8.04
N ASP A 192 -5.06 -17.87 8.24
CA ASP A 192 -5.35 -19.16 8.89
C ASP A 192 -4.61 -19.33 10.25
N GLY A 193 -4.53 -18.24 11.04
CA GLY A 193 -3.84 -18.20 12.35
C GLY A 193 -2.32 -18.04 12.29
N ARG A 194 -1.72 -18.02 11.10
CA ARG A 194 -0.30 -17.76 10.89
C ARG A 194 -0.06 -16.30 10.56
N GLU A 195 1.05 -15.77 11.05
CA GLU A 195 1.41 -14.37 10.90
C GLU A 195 2.84 -14.24 10.39
N ILE A 196 3.04 -13.29 9.46
CA ILE A 196 4.37 -12.88 8.98
C ILE A 196 4.47 -11.37 9.09
N LEU A 197 5.55 -10.92 9.72
CA LEU A 197 5.88 -9.51 9.82
C LEU A 197 7.05 -9.17 8.88
N LEU A 198 6.85 -8.15 8.07
CA LEU A 198 7.82 -7.62 7.11
C LEU A 198 8.13 -6.17 7.52
N ALA A 199 9.39 -5.86 7.82
CA ALA A 199 9.80 -4.49 8.03
C ALA A 199 9.77 -3.72 6.70
N GLY A 200 9.51 -2.41 6.76
CA GLY A 200 9.45 -1.56 5.57
C GLY A 200 10.76 -1.47 4.79
N ASP A 201 11.89 -1.93 5.36
CA ASP A 201 13.18 -2.08 4.67
C ASP A 201 13.36 -3.44 3.95
N GLY A 202 12.28 -4.24 3.87
CA GLY A 202 12.24 -5.51 3.16
C GLY A 202 12.60 -6.74 4.01
N ARG A 203 13.07 -6.58 5.25
CA ARG A 203 13.44 -7.72 6.11
C ARG A 203 12.21 -8.48 6.58
N VAL A 204 12.24 -9.80 6.42
CA VAL A 204 11.24 -10.70 7.01
C VAL A 204 11.66 -11.00 8.46
N LEU A 205 10.76 -10.72 9.41
CA LEU A 205 11.04 -10.80 10.84
C LEU A 205 10.63 -12.16 11.42
N ASP A 206 11.13 -13.24 10.80
CA ASP A 206 10.88 -14.64 11.17
C ASP A 206 12.16 -15.38 11.62
N GLY A 207 13.28 -14.64 11.77
CA GLY A 207 14.59 -15.20 12.12
C GLY A 207 15.36 -15.85 10.96
N SER A 208 14.77 -15.96 9.76
CA SER A 208 15.42 -16.57 8.59
C SER A 208 16.54 -15.73 7.98
N GLY A 209 16.62 -14.44 8.32
CA GLY A 209 17.52 -13.48 7.69
C GLY A 209 17.11 -13.06 6.26
N SER A 210 15.92 -13.48 5.80
CA SER A 210 15.43 -13.16 4.46
C SER A 210 15.12 -11.66 4.30
N ASN A 211 15.37 -11.13 3.10
CA ASN A 211 15.12 -9.73 2.80
C ASN A 211 14.63 -9.55 1.36
N LEU A 212 13.37 -9.16 1.20
CA LEU A 212 12.72 -8.97 -0.10
C LEU A 212 13.38 -7.88 -0.94
N TRP A 213 13.93 -6.83 -0.31
CA TRP A 213 14.62 -5.77 -1.03
C TRP A 213 15.91 -6.28 -1.66
N LEU A 214 16.69 -7.07 -0.91
CA LEU A 214 17.91 -7.68 -1.47
C LEU A 214 17.59 -8.65 -2.60
N ASP A 215 16.57 -9.49 -2.42
CA ASP A 215 16.11 -10.43 -3.44
C ASP A 215 15.63 -9.71 -4.72
N TYR A 216 14.91 -8.59 -4.56
CA TYR A 216 14.50 -7.74 -5.68
C TYR A 216 15.71 -7.15 -6.41
N MET A 217 16.69 -6.62 -5.68
CA MET A 217 17.93 -6.08 -6.26
C MET A 217 18.76 -7.14 -6.98
N MET A 218 18.61 -8.42 -6.62
CA MET A 218 19.18 -9.56 -7.35
C MET A 218 18.35 -10.02 -8.56
N GLY A 219 17.26 -9.31 -8.88
CA GLY A 219 16.44 -9.54 -10.06
C GLY A 219 15.18 -10.38 -9.83
N GLN A 220 14.80 -10.66 -8.57
CA GLN A 220 13.52 -11.32 -8.32
C GLN A 220 12.33 -10.41 -8.65
N SER A 221 11.32 -10.98 -9.30
CA SER A 221 10.07 -10.27 -9.60
C SER A 221 9.15 -10.15 -8.38
N VAL A 222 8.26 -9.14 -8.38
CA VAL A 222 7.23 -8.95 -7.33
C VAL A 222 6.42 -10.22 -7.08
N SER A 223 6.05 -10.96 -8.13
CA SER A 223 5.33 -12.24 -7.98
C SER A 223 6.14 -13.31 -7.26
N ALA A 224 7.47 -13.37 -7.48
CA ALA A 224 8.33 -14.33 -6.79
C ALA A 224 8.49 -13.97 -5.30
N LEU A 225 8.62 -12.68 -4.99
CA LEU A 225 8.66 -12.18 -3.62
C LEU A 225 7.33 -12.45 -2.90
N ALA A 226 6.19 -12.23 -3.55
CA ALA A 226 4.87 -12.55 -3.02
C ALA A 226 4.71 -14.04 -2.71
N GLN A 227 5.12 -14.93 -3.62
CA GLN A 227 5.13 -16.37 -3.38
C GLN A 227 6.02 -16.77 -2.20
N SER A 228 7.08 -16.01 -1.91
CA SER A 228 7.92 -16.26 -0.74
C SER A 228 7.18 -15.98 0.58
N ILE A 229 6.31 -14.97 0.62
CA ILE A 229 5.45 -14.66 1.77
C ILE A 229 4.34 -15.71 1.88
N GLU A 230 3.72 -16.06 0.76
CA GLU A 230 2.67 -17.08 0.70
C GLU A 230 3.16 -18.43 1.25
N ARG A 231 4.34 -18.91 0.83
CA ARG A 231 4.92 -20.16 1.35
C ARG A 231 5.13 -20.15 2.86
N ARG A 232 5.46 -19.00 3.44
CA ARG A 232 5.61 -18.85 4.89
C ARG A 232 4.28 -18.90 5.62
N LEU A 233 3.24 -18.33 5.01
CA LEU A 233 1.86 -18.40 5.52
C LEU A 233 1.21 -19.77 5.34
N ALA A 234 1.68 -20.57 4.37
CA ALA A 234 1.08 -21.86 4.01
C ALA A 234 1.73 -23.09 4.67
N GLY A 235 2.82 -22.91 5.43
CA GLY A 235 3.62 -24.02 5.94
C GLY A 235 2.93 -24.87 7.00
#